data_AF-A0A261QSB4-F1
#
_entry.id   AF-A0A261QSB4-F1
#
_cell.length_a   1.000
_cell.length_b   1.000
_cell.length_c   1.000
_cell.angle_alpha   90.00
_cell.angle_beta   90.00
_cell.angle_gamma   90.00
#
_symmetry.space_group_name_H-M   'P 1'
#
loop_
_entity.id
_entity.type
_entity.pdbx_description
1 polymer ?
#
loop_
_entity_poly.entity_id
_entity_poly.type
_entity_poly.pdbx_seq_one_letter_code
_entity_poly.pdbx_strand_id
1 'polypeptide(L)'
;MLTEQQYQQLDWQKTGGMLPAIVQHAVSGEVLMLGYMNADALRATQKSGQVTFYSRSKSRLWTKGESSGNVLRLGSIYPDCDNDTLLILALPQGPTCHKGTSSCFHPAASDWGFL
;
A
#
# COMPACT_ATOMS: atom_id res chain seq x y z
N MET A 1 5.12 11.71 2.40
CA MET A 1 6.11 10.81 3.07
C MET A 1 5.85 10.88 4.56
N LEU A 2 6.13 9.82 5.32
CA LEU A 2 6.12 9.90 6.77
C LEU A 2 7.28 10.77 7.25
N THR A 3 7.04 11.57 8.29
CA THR A 3 8.10 12.22 9.06
C THR A 3 8.82 11.19 9.94
N GLU A 4 10.03 11.51 10.40
CA GLU A 4 10.77 10.65 11.35
C GLU A 4 9.98 10.39 12.62
N GLN A 5 9.30 11.41 13.15
CA GLN A 5 8.44 11.27 14.33
C GLN A 5 7.30 10.28 14.11
N GLN A 6 6.59 10.38 12.97
CA GLN A 6 5.51 9.44 12.64
C GLN A 6 6.05 8.01 12.47
N TYR A 7 7.21 7.84 11.82
CA TYR A 7 7.81 6.53 11.63
C TYR A 7 8.12 5.83 12.97
N GLN A 8 8.61 6.59 13.95
CA GLN A 8 8.93 6.08 15.29
C GLN A 8 7.69 5.73 16.12
N GLN A 9 6.53 6.32 15.81
CA GLN A 9 5.27 6.09 16.54
C GLN A 9 4.48 4.88 16.04
N LEU A 10 4.87 4.29 14.91
CA LEU A 10 4.22 3.11 14.36
C LEU A 10 4.29 1.93 15.33
N ASP A 11 3.14 1.30 15.60
CA ASP A 11 3.03 0.19 16.53
C ASP A 11 3.35 -1.15 15.85
N TRP A 12 4.65 -1.34 15.59
CA TRP A 12 5.18 -2.59 15.06
C TRP A 12 4.96 -3.76 16.02
N GLN A 13 4.89 -3.53 17.33
CA GLN A 13 4.75 -4.61 18.31
C GLN A 13 3.35 -5.21 18.26
N LYS A 14 2.31 -4.36 18.29
CA LYS A 14 0.89 -4.77 18.23
C LYS A 14 0.59 -5.59 16.97
N THR A 15 1.23 -5.27 15.86
CA THR A 15 1.04 -5.94 14.56
C THR A 15 2.03 -7.08 14.29
N GLY A 16 2.88 -7.44 15.26
CA GLY A 16 3.86 -8.53 15.09
C GLY A 16 4.93 -8.23 14.02
N GLY A 17 5.30 -6.96 13.88
CA GLY A 17 6.29 -6.46 12.93
C GLY A 17 5.76 -6.25 11.51
N MET A 18 4.45 -6.39 11.29
CA MET A 18 3.81 -6.40 9.98
C MET A 18 2.57 -5.50 9.97
N LEU A 19 2.75 -4.23 9.64
CA LEU A 19 1.63 -3.30 9.53
C LEU A 19 0.73 -3.65 8.33
N PRO A 20 -0.59 -3.74 8.49
CA PRO A 20 -1.51 -3.66 7.36
C PRO A 20 -1.33 -2.32 6.62
N ALA A 21 -1.33 -2.40 5.30
CA ALA A 21 -1.19 -1.26 4.41
C ALA A 21 -2.31 -1.30 3.36
N ILE A 22 -3.29 -0.40 3.53
CA ILE A 22 -4.37 -0.18 2.57
C ILE A 22 -3.81 0.71 1.46
N VAL A 23 -3.90 0.26 0.22
CA VAL A 23 -3.58 1.09 -0.94
C VAL A 23 -4.86 1.61 -1.55
N GLN A 24 -4.96 2.92 -1.68
CA GLN A 24 -6.05 3.63 -2.31
C GLN A 24 -5.54 4.41 -3.52
N HIS A 25 -6.36 4.49 -4.57
CA HIS A 25 -6.08 5.30 -5.73
C HIS A 25 -6.07 6.79 -5.34
N ALA A 26 -4.96 7.48 -5.58
CA ALA A 26 -4.75 8.84 -5.09
C ALA A 26 -5.73 9.89 -5.66
N VAL A 27 -6.32 9.63 -6.84
CA VAL A 27 -7.32 10.50 -7.47
C VAL A 27 -8.76 10.05 -7.21
N SER A 28 -9.15 8.85 -7.66
CA SER A 28 -10.54 8.37 -7.56
C SER A 28 -10.99 7.94 -6.17
N GLY A 29 -10.06 7.70 -5.24
CA GLY A 29 -10.39 7.16 -3.91
C GLY A 29 -10.77 5.68 -3.91
N GLU A 30 -10.67 4.96 -5.05
CA GLU A 30 -10.91 3.51 -5.09
C GLU A 30 -9.89 2.77 -4.22
N VAL A 31 -10.35 1.90 -3.31
CA VAL A 31 -9.46 1.00 -2.57
C VAL A 31 -8.95 -0.06 -3.54
N LEU A 32 -7.64 -0.10 -3.77
CA LEU A 32 -7.00 -0.95 -4.77
C LEU A 32 -6.67 -2.33 -4.20
N MET A 33 -6.07 -2.38 -3.02
CA MET A 33 -5.68 -3.62 -2.35
C MET A 33 -5.30 -3.39 -0.88
N LEU A 34 -5.24 -4.48 -0.12
CA LEU A 34 -4.56 -4.54 1.17
C LEU A 34 -3.29 -5.39 1.01
N GLY A 35 -2.18 -4.91 1.57
CA GLY A 35 -0.97 -5.70 1.76
C GLY A 35 -0.41 -5.53 3.16
N TYR A 36 0.76 -6.10 3.41
CA TYR A 36 1.46 -5.94 4.68
C TYR A 36 2.88 -5.44 4.45
N MET A 37 3.34 -4.55 5.32
CA MET A 37 4.69 -4.00 5.29
C MET A 37 5.38 -4.28 6.62
N ASN A 38 6.62 -4.77 6.55
CA ASN A 38 7.55 -4.62 7.66
C ASN A 38 8.31 -3.28 7.51
N ALA A 39 9.16 -2.96 8.48
CA ALA A 39 9.97 -1.74 8.47
C ALA A 39 10.80 -1.57 7.18
N ASP A 40 11.39 -2.65 6.66
CA ASP A 40 12.20 -2.59 5.44
C ASP A 40 11.36 -2.34 4.18
N ALA A 41 10.16 -2.92 4.09
CA ALA A 41 9.23 -2.69 3.00
C ALA A 41 8.73 -1.23 2.97
N LEU A 42 8.43 -0.66 4.15
CA LEU A 42 8.07 0.74 4.28
C LEU A 42 9.23 1.66 3.87
N ARG A 43 10.46 1.37 4.33
CA ARG A 43 11.66 2.13 3.94
C ARG A 43 11.94 2.03 2.45
N ALA A 44 11.81 0.83 1.86
CA ALA A 44 11.98 0.62 0.43
C ALA A 44 10.93 1.39 -0.38
N THR A 45 9.68 1.42 0.10
CA THR A 45 8.59 2.22 -0.49
C THR A 45 8.93 3.70 -0.48
N GLN A 46 9.36 4.24 0.66
CA GLN A 46 9.74 5.64 0.78
C GLN A 46 10.96 6.00 -0.09
N LYS A 47 11.95 5.11 -0.18
CA LYS A 47 13.17 5.36 -0.97
C LYS A 47 12.92 5.31 -2.48
N SER A 48 12.16 4.33 -2.95
CA SER A 48 11.94 4.09 -4.39
C SER A 48 10.79 4.89 -4.99
N GLY A 49 9.84 5.32 -4.16
CA GLY A 49 8.57 5.86 -4.64
C GLY A 49 7.65 4.81 -5.25
N GLN A 50 7.91 3.51 -5.05
CA GLN A 50 7.08 2.41 -5.53
C GLN A 50 6.61 1.56 -4.35
N VAL A 51 5.32 1.23 -4.29
CA VAL A 51 4.76 0.46 -3.17
C VAL A 51 5.39 -0.94 -3.11
N THR A 52 6.08 -1.18 -2.01
CA THR A 52 6.81 -2.42 -1.71
C THR A 52 6.22 -3.05 -0.47
N PHE A 53 5.82 -4.32 -0.56
CA PHE A 53 5.29 -5.10 0.55
C PHE A 53 6.32 -6.12 1.04
N TYR A 54 6.02 -6.75 2.18
CA TYR A 54 6.72 -7.94 2.62
C TYR A 54 5.85 -9.19 2.41
N SER A 55 6.32 -10.12 1.59
CA SER A 55 5.64 -11.40 1.36
C SER A 55 5.95 -12.35 2.50
N ARG A 56 4.96 -12.62 3.36
CA ARG A 56 5.10 -13.57 4.48
C ARG A 56 5.38 -15.01 4.01
N SER A 57 4.83 -15.41 2.87
CA SER A 57 5.02 -16.77 2.35
C SER A 57 6.38 -16.97 1.67
N LYS A 58 6.98 -15.90 1.11
CA LYS A 58 8.28 -15.95 0.44
C LYS A 58 9.41 -15.33 1.27
N SER A 59 9.10 -14.84 2.47
CA SER A 59 10.01 -14.16 3.41
C SER A 59 10.92 -13.12 2.75
N ARG A 60 10.36 -12.31 1.84
CA ARG A 60 11.12 -11.30 1.09
C ARG A 60 10.31 -10.03 0.82
N LEU A 61 11.04 -8.95 0.52
CA LEU A 61 10.47 -7.75 -0.09
C LEU A 61 9.91 -8.09 -1.47
N TRP A 62 8.78 -7.49 -1.80
CA TRP A 62 8.09 -7.62 -3.07
C TRP A 62 7.55 -6.28 -3.51
N THR A 63 8.09 -5.72 -4.59
CA THR A 63 7.58 -4.47 -5.15
C THR A 63 6.36 -4.80 -6.01
N LYS A 64 5.22 -4.16 -5.73
CA LYS A 64 4.02 -4.40 -6.53
C LYS A 64 4.32 -4.06 -7.98
N GLY A 65 4.09 -5.02 -8.87
CA GLY A 65 4.34 -4.85 -10.30
C GLY A 65 5.73 -5.27 -10.77
N GLU A 66 6.62 -5.78 -9.90
CA GLU A 66 7.99 -6.16 -10.28
C GLU A 66 8.07 -7.17 -11.46
N SER A 67 7.03 -7.98 -11.67
CA SER A 67 6.94 -8.91 -12.82
C SER A 67 5.96 -8.47 -13.90
N SER A 68 4.90 -7.72 -13.53
CA SER A 68 3.81 -7.38 -14.46
C SER A 68 3.96 -5.99 -15.09
N GLY A 69 4.88 -5.16 -14.62
CA GLY A 69 4.94 -3.73 -14.97
C GLY A 69 3.86 -2.87 -14.27
N ASN A 70 2.77 -3.49 -13.78
CA ASN A 70 1.70 -2.80 -13.06
C ASN A 70 2.09 -2.33 -11.65
N VAL A 71 2.98 -1.34 -11.60
CA VAL A 71 3.50 -0.73 -10.37
C VAL A 71 2.50 0.25 -9.76
N LEU A 72 2.65 0.47 -8.46
CA LEU A 72 1.92 1.51 -7.73
C LEU A 72 2.92 2.61 -7.37
N ARG A 73 2.80 3.77 -8.01
CA ARG A 73 3.62 4.94 -7.67
C ARG A 73 3.10 5.58 -6.40
N LEU A 74 3.97 5.72 -5.41
CA LEU A 74 3.65 6.33 -4.14
C LEU A 74 3.31 7.82 -4.32
N GLY A 75 2.16 8.23 -3.78
CA GLY A 75 1.78 9.64 -3.58
C GLY A 75 2.03 10.06 -2.13
N SER A 76 1.33 9.43 -1.18
CA SER A 76 1.46 9.73 0.25
C SER A 76 1.18 8.51 1.12
N ILE A 77 1.59 8.60 2.38
CA ILE A 77 1.43 7.56 3.41
C ILE A 77 0.91 8.26 4.67
N TYR A 78 -0.12 7.69 5.28
CA TYR A 78 -0.70 8.17 6.53
C TYR A 78 -0.83 6.99 7.51
N PRO A 79 -0.38 7.13 8.76
CA PRO A 79 -0.82 6.21 9.82
C PRO A 79 -2.27 6.53 10.20
N ASP A 80 -2.97 5.53 10.74
CA ASP A 80 -4.23 5.75 11.45
C ASP A 80 -4.01 6.26 12.88
N CYS A 81 -5.09 6.41 13.65
CA CYS A 81 -5.07 7.15 14.91
C CYS A 81 -4.32 6.45 16.04
N ASP A 82 -4.17 5.13 16.00
CA ASP A 82 -3.39 4.33 16.95
C ASP A 82 -2.12 3.72 16.31
N ASN A 83 -1.75 4.20 15.12
CA ASN A 83 -0.50 3.93 14.41
C ASN A 83 -0.25 2.45 14.09
N ASP A 84 -1.31 1.65 13.94
CA ASP A 84 -1.19 0.23 13.63
C ASP A 84 -1.55 -0.11 12.18
N THR A 85 -2.08 0.85 11.43
CA THR A 85 -2.42 0.69 10.02
C THR A 85 -1.91 1.84 9.17
N LEU A 86 -1.50 1.54 7.93
CA LEU A 86 -1.10 2.54 6.95
C LEU A 86 -2.15 2.70 5.85
N LEU A 87 -2.53 3.94 5.55
CA LEU A 87 -3.17 4.32 4.30
C LEU A 87 -2.13 4.85 3.32
N ILE A 88 -2.02 4.22 2.15
CA ILE A 88 -1.13 4.60 1.07
C ILE A 88 -1.96 5.11 -0.09
N LEU A 89 -1.81 6.39 -0.42
CA LEU A 89 -2.35 6.94 -1.66
C LEU A 89 -1.34 6.69 -2.78
N ALA A 90 -1.76 5.99 -3.83
CA ALA A 90 -0.89 5.61 -4.94
C ALA A 90 -1.56 5.82 -6.31
N LEU A 91 -0.73 6.02 -7.33
CA LEU A 91 -1.14 6.04 -8.74
C LEU A 91 -0.76 4.71 -9.39
N PRO A 92 -1.74 3.87 -9.80
CA PRO A 92 -1.45 2.63 -10.50
C PRO A 92 -0.98 2.88 -11.94
N GLN A 93 -0.02 2.10 -12.41
CA GLN A 93 0.39 2.05 -13.81
C GLN A 93 -0.19 0.79 -14.47
N GLY A 94 -1.46 0.83 -14.89
CA GLY A 94 -2.19 -0.34 -15.38
C GLY A 94 -3.03 -1.02 -14.28
N PRO A 95 -3.71 -2.14 -14.58
CA PRO A 95 -4.63 -2.77 -13.64
C PRO A 95 -3.90 -3.32 -12.40
N THR A 96 -4.40 -3.00 -11.21
CA THR A 96 -3.77 -3.45 -9.96
C THR A 96 -3.92 -4.96 -9.80
N CYS A 97 -5.11 -5.49 -10.11
CA CYS A 97 -5.46 -6.89 -9.90
C CYS A 97 -4.91 -7.79 -11.00
N HIS A 98 -4.49 -9.00 -10.64
CA HIS A 98 -4.00 -10.01 -11.60
C HIS A 98 -5.08 -10.52 -12.56
N LYS A 99 -6.36 -10.26 -12.27
CA LYS A 99 -7.49 -10.57 -13.16
C LYS A 99 -7.76 -9.48 -14.21
N GLY A 100 -6.94 -8.43 -14.25
CA GLY A 100 -7.11 -7.31 -15.19
C GLY A 100 -8.06 -6.21 -14.70
N THR A 101 -8.62 -6.31 -13.50
CA THR A 101 -9.48 -5.28 -12.89
C THR A 101 -8.66 -4.19 -12.18
N SER A 102 -9.25 -3.01 -11.99
CA SER A 102 -8.65 -1.87 -11.28
C SER A 102 -8.26 -2.20 -9.83
N SER A 103 -9.15 -2.90 -9.13
CA SER A 103 -9.02 -3.27 -7.71
C SER A 103 -9.13 -4.79 -7.50
N CYS A 104 -8.50 -5.26 -6.41
CA CYS A 104 -8.70 -6.61 -5.87
C CYS A 104 -10.12 -6.83 -5.31
N PHE A 105 -10.85 -5.75 -4.99
CA PHE A 105 -12.19 -5.78 -4.41
C PHE A 105 -13.31 -5.58 -5.44
N HIS A 106 -12.99 -5.60 -6.74
CA HIS A 106 -13.99 -5.51 -7.79
C HIS A 106 -15.10 -6.57 -7.62
N PRO A 107 -16.40 -6.20 -7.78
CA PRO A 107 -16.93 -4.96 -8.33
C PRO A 107 -17.31 -3.88 -7.29
N ALA A 108 -16.82 -3.96 -6.04
CA ALA A 108 -17.15 -2.96 -5.03
C ALA A 108 -16.68 -1.56 -5.47
N ALA A 109 -17.57 -0.58 -5.37
CA ALA A 109 -17.31 0.82 -5.67
C ALA A 109 -18.11 1.72 -4.70
N SER A 110 -17.62 2.93 -4.45
CA SER A 110 -18.41 3.96 -3.78
C SER A 110 -19.39 4.60 -4.77
N ASP A 111 -20.44 5.22 -4.25
CA ASP A 111 -21.42 5.96 -5.08
C ASP A 111 -20.77 7.06 -5.94
N TRP A 112 -19.60 7.56 -5.52
CA TRP A 112 -18.84 8.61 -6.20
C TRP A 112 -17.81 8.09 -7.20
N GLY A 113 -17.59 6.77 -7.30
CA GLY A 113 -16.56 6.20 -8.17
C GLY A 113 -16.87 6.27 -9.67
N PHE A 114 -18.10 6.63 -10.05
CA PHE A 114 -18.56 6.78 -11.43
C PHE A 114 -18.46 8.23 -11.96
N LEU A 115 -18.34 9.22 -11.06
CA LEU A 115 -18.28 10.64 -11.41
C LEU A 115 -16.88 11.04 -11.90
#